data_AF-A0A8H5IU30-F1
#
_entry.id   AF-A0A8H5IU30-F1
#
_cell.length_a   1.000
_cell.length_b   1.000
_cell.length_c   1.000
_cell.angle_alpha   90.00
_cell.angle_beta   90.00
_cell.angle_gamma   90.00
#
_symmetry.space_group_name_H-M   'P 1'
#
loop_
_entity.id
_entity.type
_entity.pdbx_description
1 polymer ?
#
loop_
_entity_poly.entity_id
_entity_poly.type
_entity_poly.pdbx_seq_one_letter_code
_entity_poly.pdbx_strand_id
1 'polypeptide(L)'
;MSESTEATKLAQRALEEHGPLKDVEPGIVCIDGHRFYINYGVPQEVAKRLYALFDQDDVKYEDIPDDLKAYEVKEIRMMAR
;
A
#
# COMPACT_ATOMS: atom_id res chain seq x y z
N MET A 1 -1.44 -41.12 -6.28
CA MET A 1 -1.55 -39.64 -6.22
C MET A 1 -2.30 -39.36 -4.93
N SER A 2 -1.73 -38.81 -3.85
CA SER A 2 -0.73 -37.75 -3.80
C SER A 2 0.05 -37.84 -2.49
N GLU A 3 1.38 -37.81 -2.58
CA GLU A 3 2.25 -37.53 -1.45
C GLU A 3 2.01 -36.07 -1.04
N SER A 4 1.25 -35.86 0.02
CA SER A 4 1.34 -34.60 0.76
C SER A 4 2.71 -34.59 1.44
N THR A 5 3.63 -33.79 0.90
CA THR A 5 5.01 -33.74 1.35
C THR A 5 5.07 -33.21 2.79
N GLU A 6 5.97 -33.75 3.61
CA GLU A 6 6.20 -33.26 4.98
C GLU A 6 6.47 -31.74 5.03
N ALA A 7 7.02 -31.18 3.95
CA ALA A 7 7.18 -29.74 3.76
C ALA A 7 5.87 -28.95 3.83
N THR A 8 4.78 -29.46 3.23
CA THR A 8 3.47 -28.80 3.30
C THR A 8 2.85 -28.83 4.70
N LYS A 9 3.06 -29.91 5.47
CA LYS A 9 2.63 -29.97 6.88
C LYS A 9 3.43 -29.03 7.77
N LEU A 10 4.75 -28.93 7.54
CA LEU A 10 5.62 -28.00 8.27
C LEU A 10 5.20 -26.55 8.02
N ALA A 11 4.92 -26.20 6.76
CA ALA A 11 4.47 -24.86 6.39
C ALA A 11 3.10 -24.51 7.01
N GLN A 12 2.15 -25.45 7.03
CA GLN A 12 0.86 -25.27 7.69
C GLN A 12 1.01 -25.03 9.18
N ARG A 13 1.80 -25.84 9.88
CA ARG A 13 2.05 -25.67 11.32
C ARG A 13 2.72 -24.34 11.66
N ALA A 14 3.65 -23.87 10.83
CA ALA A 14 4.29 -22.58 11.02
C ALA A 14 3.30 -21.40 10.88
N LEU A 15 2.36 -21.49 9.94
CA LEU A 15 1.28 -20.50 9.79
C LEU A 15 0.31 -20.53 10.97
N GLU A 16 0.00 -21.71 11.51
CA GLU A 16 -0.85 -21.88 12.70
C GLU A 16 -0.16 -21.36 13.99
N GLU A 17 1.15 -21.54 14.12
CA GLU A 17 1.94 -21.12 15.30
C GLU A 17 2.17 -19.59 15.33
N HIS A 18 2.41 -18.96 14.18
CA HIS A 18 2.66 -17.53 14.09
C HIS A 18 1.39 -16.67 13.99
N GLY A 19 0.22 -17.29 13.76
CA GLY A 19 -1.03 -16.58 13.56
C GLY A 19 -1.09 -15.83 12.22
N PRO A 20 -2.21 -15.15 11.92
CA PRO A 20 -2.32 -14.35 10.72
C PRO A 20 -1.22 -13.28 10.70
N LEU A 21 -0.68 -13.00 9.50
CA LEU A 21 0.24 -11.88 9.31
C LEU A 21 -0.42 -10.62 9.85
N LYS A 22 0.34 -9.84 10.62
CA LYS A 22 -0.13 -8.57 11.17
C LYS A 22 -0.58 -7.69 10.01
N ASP A 23 -1.81 -7.18 10.05
CA ASP A 23 -2.31 -6.22 9.08
C ASP A 23 -1.30 -5.08 8.94
N VAL A 24 -0.76 -4.92 7.75
CA VAL A 24 0.14 -3.83 7.41
C VAL A 24 -0.72 -2.69 6.91
N GLU A 25 -0.62 -1.52 7.53
CA GLU A 25 -1.32 -0.33 7.05
C GLU A 25 -1.01 -0.09 5.57
N PRO A 26 -2.02 0.28 4.75
CA PRO A 26 -1.81 0.56 3.34
C PRO A 26 -0.67 1.55 3.14
N GLY A 27 0.27 1.24 2.25
CA GLY A 27 1.40 2.12 1.98
C GLY A 27 1.10 3.24 0.99
N ILE A 28 -0.03 3.13 0.26
CA ILE A 28 -0.39 3.96 -0.88
C ILE A 28 -1.91 4.20 -0.89
N VAL A 29 -2.33 5.41 -1.28
CA VAL A 29 -3.72 5.73 -1.64
C VAL A 29 -3.81 6.13 -3.11
N CYS A 30 -4.99 5.97 -3.70
CA CYS A 30 -5.28 6.34 -5.08
C CYS A 30 -6.36 7.42 -5.11
N ILE A 31 -6.04 8.61 -5.61
CA ILE A 31 -6.95 9.76 -5.72
C ILE A 31 -6.94 10.19 -7.19
N ASP A 32 -8.11 10.21 -7.84
CA ASP A 32 -8.26 10.57 -9.26
C ASP A 32 -7.32 9.80 -10.22
N GLY A 33 -6.99 8.55 -9.90
CA GLY A 33 -6.06 7.72 -10.69
C GLY A 33 -4.57 7.96 -10.39
N HIS A 34 -4.24 8.92 -9.52
CA HIS A 34 -2.89 9.19 -9.06
C HIS A 34 -2.58 8.48 -7.75
N ARG A 35 -1.38 7.92 -7.63
CA ARG A 35 -0.95 7.14 -6.47
C ARG A 35 -0.07 7.99 -5.56
N PHE A 36 -0.33 7.98 -4.26
CA PHE A 36 0.44 8.75 -3.27
C PHE A 36 0.95 7.86 -2.16
N TYR A 37 2.22 8.04 -1.77
CA TYR A 37 2.74 7.37 -0.57
C TYR A 37 2.08 7.97 0.68
N ILE A 38 1.68 7.09 1.59
CA ILE A 38 1.10 7.46 2.90
C ILE A 38 1.83 6.78 4.07
N ASN A 39 2.89 6.03 3.78
CA ASN A 39 3.71 5.34 4.75
C ASN A 39 5.20 5.56 4.42
N TYR A 40 6.10 5.27 5.38
CA TYR A 40 7.56 5.31 5.28
C TYR A 40 8.14 6.53 4.53
N GLY A 41 8.60 7.53 5.29
CA GLY A 41 9.16 8.77 4.71
C GLY A 41 8.10 9.84 4.41
N VAL A 42 6.85 9.57 4.76
CA VAL A 42 5.73 10.51 4.69
C VAL A 42 5.42 11.00 6.11
N PRO A 43 5.42 12.32 6.38
CA PRO A 43 4.99 12.85 7.66
C PRO A 43 3.56 12.42 7.99
N GLN A 44 3.28 12.10 9.26
CA GLN A 44 1.97 11.59 9.68
C GLN A 44 0.82 12.56 9.33
N GLU A 45 1.05 13.87 9.39
CA GLU A 45 0.06 14.87 9.02
C GLU A 45 -0.27 14.83 7.51
N VAL A 46 0.74 14.64 6.67
CA VAL A 46 0.57 14.47 5.22
C VAL A 46 -0.24 13.21 4.93
N ALA A 47 0.11 12.08 5.57
CA ALA A 47 -0.61 10.82 5.42
C ALA A 47 -2.10 10.97 5.80
N LYS A 48 -2.40 11.64 6.92
CA LYS A 48 -3.78 11.92 7.34
C LYS A 48 -4.53 12.79 6.33
N ARG A 49 -3.89 13.83 5.79
CA ARG A 49 -4.50 14.71 4.78
C ARG A 49 -4.79 13.98 3.47
N LEU A 50 -3.86 13.14 3.01
CA LEU A 50 -4.06 12.28 1.84
C LEU A 50 -5.20 11.28 2.07
N TYR A 51 -5.29 10.68 3.25
CA TYR A 51 -6.41 9.82 3.63
C TYR A 51 -7.75 10.57 3.64
N ALA A 52 -7.77 11.80 4.17
CA ALA A 52 -8.98 12.62 4.19
C ALA A 52 -9.44 13.03 2.79
N LEU A 53 -8.52 13.22 1.84
CA LEU A 53 -8.86 13.43 0.43
C LEU A 53 -9.37 12.15 -0.25
N PHE A 54 -8.79 10.99 0.11
CA PHE A 54 -9.24 9.69 -0.38
C PHE A 54 -10.67 9.33 0.08
N ASP A 55 -11.04 9.71 1.30
CA ASP A 55 -12.37 9.45 1.87
C ASP A 55 -13.46 10.39 1.31
N GLN A 56 -13.06 11.47 0.63
CA GLN A 56 -13.98 12.40 -0.02
C GLN A 56 -14.41 11.90 -1.40
N ASP A 57 -15.70 12.07 -1.71
CA ASP A 57 -16.23 11.80 -3.04
C ASP A 57 -15.76 12.86 -4.06
N ASP A 58 -15.42 12.42 -5.26
CA ASP A 58 -15.16 13.25 -6.46
C ASP A 58 -14.00 14.26 -6.34
N VAL A 59 -12.98 13.97 -5.51
CA VAL A 59 -11.74 14.77 -5.47
C VAL A 59 -10.96 14.60 -6.78
N LYS A 60 -10.65 15.71 -7.47
CA LYS A 60 -9.78 15.71 -8.66
C LYS A 60 -8.33 15.95 -8.30
N TYR A 61 -7.41 15.54 -9.17
CA TYR A 61 -5.98 15.79 -8.99
C TYR A 61 -5.65 17.30 -8.88
N GLU A 62 -6.40 18.13 -9.60
CA GLU A 62 -6.24 19.59 -9.57
C GLU A 62 -6.53 20.17 -8.18
N ASP A 63 -7.44 19.56 -7.42
CA ASP A 63 -7.82 19.97 -6.06
C ASP A 63 -6.78 19.57 -5.00
N ILE A 64 -5.87 18.64 -5.34
CA ILE A 64 -4.83 18.19 -4.41
C ILE A 64 -3.79 19.30 -4.22
N PRO A 65 -3.53 19.75 -2.97
CA PRO A 65 -2.49 20.74 -2.68
C PRO A 65 -1.10 20.33 -3.18
N ASP A 66 -0.31 21.28 -3.67
CA ASP A 66 1.04 21.03 -4.21
C ASP A 66 1.98 20.36 -3.20
N ASP A 67 1.84 20.66 -1.91
CA ASP A 67 2.63 20.04 -0.85
C ASP A 67 2.32 18.54 -0.70
N LEU A 68 1.10 18.11 -1.03
CA LEU A 68 0.72 16.70 -1.06
C LEU A 68 1.11 16.02 -2.37
N LYS A 69 1.09 16.76 -3.50
CA LYS A 69 1.56 16.27 -4.82
C LYS A 69 3.02 15.84 -4.80
N ALA A 70 3.85 16.42 -3.91
CA ALA A 70 5.24 16.00 -3.73
C ALA A 70 5.41 14.51 -3.34
N TYR A 71 4.37 13.89 -2.79
CA TYR A 71 4.36 12.48 -2.36
C TYR A 71 3.76 11.52 -3.40
N GLU A 72 3.46 12.03 -4.61
CA GLU A 72 2.99 11.20 -5.70
C GLU A 72 4.05 10.17 -6.12
N VAL A 73 3.61 8.93 -6.30
CA VAL A 73 4.42 7.83 -6.82
C VAL A 73 4.69 8.10 -8.29
N LYS A 74 5.83 8.74 -8.57
CA LYS A 74 6.34 8.83 -9.93
C LYS A 74 6.65 7.41 -10.39
N GLU A 75 5.99 6.94 -11.44
CA GLU A 75 6.31 5.63 -12.01
C GLU A 75 7.82 5.54 -12.24
N ILE A 76 8.47 4.61 -11.54
CA ILE A 76 9.76 4.11 -11.97
C ILE A 76 9.43 3.31 -13.22
N ARG A 77 9.45 3.97 -14.37
CA ARG A 77 9.38 3.32 -15.67
C ARG A 77 10.54 2.34 -15.69
N MET A 78 10.28 1.07 -15.38
CA MET A 78 11.25 0.00 -15.58
C MET A 78 11.49 -0.02 -17.09
N MET A 79 12.58 0.61 -17.52
CA MET A 79 13.09 0.42 -18.86
C MET A 79 13.45 -1.07 -18.95
N ALA A 80 12.59 -1.85 -19.58
CA ALA A 80 12.92 -3.18 -20.04
C ALA A 80 14.18 -3.06 -20.90
N ARG A 81 15.30 -3.57 -20.39
CA ARG A 81 16.52 -3.80 -21.15
C ARG A 81 16.47 -5.18 -21.77
#